data_AF-A0A955DML5-F1
#
_entry.id   AF-A0A955DML5-F1
#
_cell.length_a   1.000
_cell.length_b   1.000
_cell.length_c   1.000
_cell.angle_alpha   90.00
_cell.angle_beta   90.00
_cell.angle_gamma   90.00
#
_symmetry.space_group_name_H-M   'P 1'
#
loop_
_entity.id
_entity.type
_entity.pdbx_description
1 polymer ?
#
loop_
_entity_poly.entity_id
_entity_poly.type
_entity_poly.pdbx_seq_one_letter_code
_entity_poly.pdbx_strand_id
1 'polypeptide(L)' 'NLVDRTNPMLASDLAIAAVLVESAARSAAWNIRINLPLLRDKGVAKQTRTETARTSNAIRALTESVESRCASDS' A
#
# COMPACT_ATOMS: atom_id res chain seq x y z
N ASN A 1 0.89 -0.81 -17.16
CA ASN A 1 0.16 -0.29 -16.00
C ASN A 1 -1.33 -0.44 -16.32
N LEU A 2 -2.16 -0.97 -15.41
CA LEU A 2 -3.55 -1.36 -15.74
C LEU A 2 -4.41 -0.14 -16.04
N VAL A 3 -4.13 0.99 -15.39
CA VAL A 3 -4.80 2.29 -15.60
C VAL A 3 -4.76 2.74 -17.07
N ASP A 4 -3.69 2.46 -17.83
CA ASP A 4 -3.60 2.79 -19.27
C ASP A 4 -4.41 1.84 -20.18
N ARG A 5 -5.00 0.79 -19.59
CA ARG A 5 -5.66 -0.31 -20.31
C ARG A 5 -7.08 -0.60 -19.81
N THR A 6 -7.52 0.05 -18.73
CA THR A 6 -8.85 -0.16 -18.15
C THR A 6 -9.92 0.58 -18.95
N ASN A 7 -11.09 -0.05 -19.09
CA ASN A 7 -12.31 0.59 -19.54
C ASN A 7 -12.61 1.80 -18.63
N PRO A 8 -12.93 3.00 -19.16
CA PRO A 8 -13.30 4.17 -18.35
C PRO A 8 -14.37 3.85 -17.29
N MET A 9 -15.26 2.90 -17.58
CA MET A 9 -16.28 2.41 -16.64
C MET A 9 -15.74 1.65 -15.41
N LEU A 10 -14.46 1.29 -15.40
CA LEU A 10 -13.77 0.56 -14.31
C LEU A 10 -12.79 1.44 -13.53
N ALA A 11 -12.68 2.73 -13.85
CA ALA A 11 -11.78 3.65 -13.14
C ALA A 11 -12.13 3.76 -11.65
N SER A 12 -13.42 3.81 -11.31
CA SER A 12 -13.90 3.80 -9.92
C SER A 12 -13.53 2.49 -9.20
N ASP A 13 -13.71 1.34 -9.85
CA ASP A 13 -13.36 0.03 -9.28
C ASP A 13 -11.85 -0.07 -9.00
N LEU A 14 -11.03 0.45 -9.91
CA LEU A 14 -9.58 0.47 -9.76
C LEU A 14 -9.12 1.40 -8.63
N ALA A 15 -9.74 2.58 -8.49
CA ALA A 15 -9.49 3.49 -7.38
C ALA A 15 -9.87 2.85 -6.04
N ILE A 16 -11.04 2.22 -5.96
CA ILE A 16 -11.49 1.51 -4.75
C ILE A 16 -10.52 0.38 -4.39
N ALA A 17 -10.10 -0.42 -5.37
CA ALA A 17 -9.15 -1.50 -5.15
C ALA A 17 -7.81 -0.98 -4.58
N ALA A 18 -7.32 0.17 -5.08
CA ALA A 18 -6.09 0.78 -4.57
C ALA A 18 -6.24 1.22 -3.10
N VAL A 19 -7.34 1.88 -2.74
CA VAL A 19 -7.64 2.30 -1.36
C VAL A 19 -7.73 1.09 -0.41
N LEU A 20 -8.36 0.00 -0.85
CA LEU A 20 -8.45 -1.24 -0.06
C LEU A 20 -7.06 -1.85 0.18
N VAL A 21 -6.20 -1.88 -0.85
CA VAL A 21 -4.82 -2.37 -0.73
C VAL A 21 -4.01 -1.51 0.24
N GLU A 22 -4.11 -0.18 0.17
CA GLU A 22 -3.43 0.70 1.12
C GLU A 22 -3.91 0.48 2.56
N SER A 23 -5.21 0.37 2.75
CA SER A 23 -5.84 0.13 4.05
C SER A 23 -5.39 -1.20 4.67
N ALA A 24 -5.32 -2.27 3.85
CA ALA A 24 -4.83 -3.57 4.26
C ALA A 24 -3.34 -3.51 4.63
N ALA A 25 -2.51 -2.84 3.82
CA ALA A 25 -1.08 -2.68 4.08
C ALA A 25 -0.82 -1.88 5.36
N ARG A 26 -1.59 -0.81 5.61
CA ARG A 26 -1.51 -0.01 6.83
C ARG A 26 -1.89 -0.84 8.06
N SER A 27 -2.96 -1.62 7.97
CA SER A 27 -3.40 -2.53 9.05
C SER A 27 -2.34 -3.59 9.36
N ALA A 28 -1.75 -4.21 8.34
CA ALA A 28 -0.66 -5.17 8.50
C ALA A 28 0.58 -4.54 9.15
N ALA A 29 0.95 -3.31 8.74
CA ALA A 29 2.07 -2.59 9.32
C ALA A 29 1.86 -2.28 10.82
N TRP A 30 0.63 -2.00 11.25
CA TRP A 30 0.30 -1.86 12.67
C TRP A 30 0.56 -3.16 13.44
N ASN A 31 0.06 -4.28 12.93
CA ASN A 31 0.27 -5.59 13.54
C ASN A 31 1.76 -5.93 13.66
N ILE A 32 2.55 -5.64 12.63
CA ILE A 32 4.00 -5.85 12.65
C ILE A 32 4.66 -4.96 13.72
N ARG A 33 4.35 -3.65 13.72
CA ARG A 33 4.96 -2.68 14.63
C ARG A 33 4.74 -3.01 16.10
N ILE A 34 3.54 -3.50 16.45
CA ILE A 34 3.20 -3.94 17.80
C ILE A 34 4.06 -5.14 18.22
N ASN A 35 4.30 -6.08 17.32
CA ASN A 35 5.02 -7.32 17.61
C ASN A 35 6.54 -7.22 17.45
N LEU A 36 7.06 -6.19 16.76
CA LEU A 36 8.51 -5.99 16.55
C LEU A 36 9.35 -6.03 17.84
N PRO A 37 8.94 -5.43 18.98
CA PRO A 37 9.72 -5.49 20.22
C PRO A 37 9.88 -6.90 20.79
N LEU A 38 8.94 -7.81 20.48
CA LEU A 38 8.93 -9.20 20.95
C LEU A 38 9.99 -10.07 20.25
N LEU A 39 10.57 -9.59 19.14
CA LEU A 39 11.63 -10.29 18.44
C LEU A 39 12.93 -10.24 19.26
N ARG A 40 13.49 -11.44 19.50
CA ARG A 40 14.77 -11.62 20.19
C ARG A 40 15.94 -11.07 19.39
N ASP A 41 15.94 -11.34 18.08
CA ASP A 41 16.95 -10.84 17.16
C ASP A 41 16.66 -9.37 16.78
N LYS A 42 17.55 -8.47 17.21
CA LYS A 42 17.44 -7.03 16.95
C LYS A 42 17.82 -6.64 15.52
N GLY A 43 18.64 -7.44 14.85
CA GLY A 43 18.94 -7.30 13.42
C GLY A 43 17.69 -7.56 12.58
N VAL A 44 17.01 -8.68 12.84
CA VAL A 44 15.74 -9.03 12.19
C VAL A 44 14.67 -7.97 12.49
N ALA A 45 14.52 -7.53 13.74
CA ALA A 45 13.55 -6.49 14.09
C ALA A 45 13.80 -5.17 13.34
N LYS A 46 15.07 -4.76 13.18
CA LYS A 46 15.45 -3.57 12.43
C LYS A 46 15.14 -3.75 10.94
N GLN A 47 15.50 -4.89 10.35
CA GLN A 47 15.23 -5.19 8.95
C GLN A 47 13.73 -5.19 8.65
N THR A 48 12.94 -5.91 9.45
CA THR A 48 11.47 -5.98 9.30
C THR A 48 10.83 -4.61 9.42
N ARG A 49 11.31 -3.75 10.34
CA ARG A 49 10.85 -2.35 10.45
C ARG A 49 11.12 -1.56 9.16
N THR A 50 12.34 -1.64 8.64
CA THR A 50 12.74 -0.93 7.41
C THR A 50 11.95 -1.41 6.21
N GLU A 51 11.78 -2.72 6.06
CA GLU A 51 11.03 -3.31 4.94
C GLU A 51 9.54 -2.97 5.01
N THR A 52 8.94 -3.07 6.20
CA THR A 52 7.54 -2.64 6.41
C THR A 52 7.34 -1.18 6.03
N ALA A 53 8.25 -0.28 6.46
CA ALA A 53 8.17 1.13 6.12
C ALA A 53 8.32 1.39 4.62
N ARG A 54 9.25 0.69 3.96
CA ARG A 54 9.46 0.77 2.51
C ARG A 54 8.21 0.34 1.74
N THR A 55 7.65 -0.82 2.08
CA THR A 55 6.47 -1.37 1.44
C THR A 55 5.24 -0.50 1.66
N SER A 56 5.00 -0.01 2.88
CA SER A 56 3.90 0.94 3.14
C SER A 56 4.03 2.22 2.32
N ASN A 57 5.23 2.79 2.20
CA ASN A 57 5.46 3.99 1.40
C ASN A 57 5.24 3.72 -0.10
N ALA A 58 5.68 2.57 -0.61
CA ALA A 58 5.48 2.19 -2.01
C ALA A 58 3.98 1.99 -2.32
N ILE A 59 3.23 1.34 -1.44
CA ILE A 59 1.79 1.12 -1.62
C ILE A 59 1.02 2.44 -1.57
N ARG A 60 1.36 3.35 -0.64
CA ARG A 60 0.75 4.68 -0.60
C ARG A 60 1.00 5.45 -1.90
N ALA A 61 2.25 5.53 -2.34
CA ALA A 61 2.59 6.23 -3.59
C ALA A 61 1.90 5.62 -4.82
N LEU A 62 1.77 4.29 -4.87
CA LEU A 62 1.02 3.61 -5.92
C LEU A 62 -0.48 3.96 -5.86
N THR A 63 -1.06 4.00 -4.67
CA THR A 63 -2.47 4.34 -4.45
C THR A 63 -2.75 5.77 -4.91
N GLU A 64 -1.95 6.74 -4.47
CA GLU A 64 -2.02 8.14 -4.91
C GLU A 64 -1.91 8.26 -6.44
N SER A 65 -1.00 7.49 -7.07
CA SER A 65 -0.85 7.48 -8.52
C SER A 65 -2.07 6.89 -9.24
N VAL A 66 -2.69 5.84 -8.69
CA VAL A 66 -3.89 5.23 -9.26
C VAL A 66 -5.08 6.17 -9.12
N GLU A 67 -5.31 6.72 -7.92
CA GLU A 67 -6.40 7.66 -7.65
C GLU A 67 -6.31 8.91 -8.54
N SER A 68 -5.13 9.52 -8.63
CA SER A 68 -4.91 10.71 -9.46
C SER A 68 -5.28 10.45 -10.92
N ARG A 69 -4.94 9.28 -11.45
CA ARG A 69 -5.21 8.96 -12.85
C ARG A 69 -6.67 8.57 -13.09
N CYS A 70 -7.30 7.85 -12.17
CA CYS A 70 -8.73 7.54 -12.26
C CYS A 70 -9.59 8.82 -12.17
N ALA A 71 -9.17 9.80 -11.38
CA ALA A 71 -9.83 11.11 -11.29
C ALA A 71 -9.62 12.00 -12.53
N SER A 72 -8.61 11.71 -13.35
CA SER A 72 -8.31 12.47 -14.59
C SER A 72 -9.12 11.97 -15.80
N ASP A 73 -9.69 10.76 -15.72
CA ASP A 73 -10.55 10.13 -16.74
C ASP A 73 -12.05 10.36 -16.49
N SER A 74 -12.40 11.13 -15.44
CA SER A 74 -13.78 11.51 -15.05
C SER A 74 -14.18 12.86 -15.63
#